data_AF-A0A969D445-F1
#
_entry.id   AF-A0A969D445-F1
#
_cell.length_a   1.000
_cell.length_b   1.000
_cell.length_c   1.000
_cell.angle_alpha   90.00
_cell.angle_beta   90.00
_cell.angle_gamma   90.00
#
_symmetry.space_group_name_H-M   'P 1'
#
loop_
_entity.id
_entity.type
_entity.pdbx_description
1 polymer ?
#
loop_
_entity_poly.entity_id
_entity_poly.type
_entity_poly.pdbx_seq_one_letter_code
_entity_poly.pdbx_strand_id
1 'polypeptide(L)'
;MEKFFSRKEAESVNETDARAFAEYLHARVSERSVKDYIILVQSCWSWAAEAVPENPWQSVLKQIKPAPKQKVKPFTAEEVQRILEGFGCDRHYQHYADFVTFL
;
A
#
# COMPACT_ATOMS: atom_id res chain seq x y z
N MET A 1 -5.19 -6.02 -14.88
CA MET A 1 -6.54 -6.59 -14.75
C MET A 1 -6.98 -7.32 -16.01
N GLU A 2 -6.68 -6.84 -17.22
CA GLU A 2 -7.09 -7.49 -18.48
C GLU A 2 -6.69 -8.98 -18.60
N LYS A 3 -5.52 -9.39 -18.09
CA LYS A 3 -5.12 -10.81 -18.11
C LYS A 3 -5.92 -11.72 -17.17
N PHE A 4 -6.58 -11.20 -16.13
CA PHE A 4 -7.28 -12.00 -15.11
C PHE A 4 -8.80 -11.91 -15.21
N PHE A 5 -9.34 -10.74 -15.54
CA PHE A 5 -10.79 -10.47 -15.47
C PHE A 5 -11.40 -9.95 -16.78
N SER A 6 -10.67 -9.89 -17.90
CA SER A 6 -11.12 -9.19 -19.13
C SER A 6 -12.47 -9.64 -19.71
N ARG A 7 -12.98 -10.82 -19.36
CA ARG A 7 -14.28 -11.32 -19.84
C ARG A 7 -15.09 -12.05 -18.76
N LYS A 8 -14.70 -11.95 -17.49
CA LYS A 8 -15.45 -12.57 -16.39
C LYS A 8 -16.41 -11.55 -15.81
N GLU A 9 -17.68 -11.94 -15.72
CA GLU A 9 -18.68 -11.19 -14.98
C GLU A 9 -18.33 -11.20 -13.49
N ALA A 10 -18.66 -10.13 -12.77
CA ALA A 10 -18.32 -9.99 -11.35
C ALA A 10 -18.90 -11.13 -10.50
N GLU A 11 -20.09 -11.62 -10.85
CA GLU A 11 -20.75 -12.77 -10.19
C GLU A 11 -20.01 -14.09 -10.38
N SER A 12 -19.22 -14.23 -11.46
CA SER A 12 -18.47 -15.45 -11.76
C SER A 12 -17.13 -15.55 -11.03
N VAL A 13 -16.70 -14.46 -10.38
CA VAL A 13 -15.45 -14.42 -9.63
C VAL A 13 -15.62 -15.16 -8.32
N ASN A 14 -14.86 -16.22 -8.13
CA ASN A 14 -14.88 -17.02 -6.90
C ASN A 14 -13.60 -16.83 -6.07
N GLU A 15 -13.52 -17.49 -4.91
CA GLU A 15 -12.35 -17.40 -4.04
C GLU A 15 -11.05 -17.88 -4.71
N THR A 16 -11.11 -18.86 -5.62
CA THR A 16 -9.94 -19.34 -6.36
C THR A 16 -9.38 -18.24 -7.28
N ASP A 17 -10.24 -17.52 -7.97
CA ASP A 17 -9.86 -16.36 -8.80
C ASP A 17 -9.27 -15.23 -7.94
N ALA A 18 -9.92 -14.94 -6.79
CA ALA A 18 -9.46 -13.92 -5.86
C ALA A 18 -8.06 -14.24 -5.29
N ARG A 19 -7.81 -15.51 -4.96
CA ARG A 19 -6.50 -15.99 -4.48
C ARG A 19 -5.44 -15.92 -5.57
N ALA A 20 -5.74 -16.39 -6.78
CA ALA A 20 -4.81 -16.33 -7.91
C ALA A 20 -4.43 -14.88 -8.26
N PHE A 21 -5.38 -13.95 -8.13
CA PHE A 21 -5.10 -12.53 -8.30
C PHE A 21 -4.22 -11.96 -7.18
N ALA A 22 -4.46 -12.34 -5.92
CA ALA A 22 -3.61 -11.93 -4.81
C ALA A 22 -2.17 -12.46 -4.99
N GLU A 23 -1.98 -13.72 -5.40
CA GLU A 23 -0.66 -14.29 -5.72
C GLU A 23 0.03 -13.54 -6.88
N TYR A 24 -0.73 -13.19 -7.92
CA TYR A 24 -0.23 -12.38 -9.02
C TYR A 24 0.28 -11.00 -8.55
N LEU A 25 -0.41 -10.38 -7.57
CA LEU A 25 0.01 -9.12 -6.97
C LEU A 25 1.24 -9.30 -6.06
N HIS A 26 1.30 -10.37 -5.26
CA HIS A 26 2.45 -10.67 -4.41
C HIS A 26 3.77 -10.76 -5.19
N ALA A 27 3.72 -11.24 -6.44
CA ALA A 27 4.90 -11.31 -7.31
C ALA A 27 5.36 -9.95 -7.87
N ARG A 28 4.62 -8.85 -7.64
CA ARG A 28 4.84 -7.55 -8.32
C ARG A 28 4.93 -6.36 -7.40
N VAL A 29 4.27 -6.41 -6.24
CA VAL A 29 4.18 -5.27 -5.33
C VAL A 29 4.43 -5.71 -3.88
N SER A 30 4.70 -4.74 -3.01
CA SER A 30 4.89 -5.00 -1.59
C SER A 30 3.63 -5.63 -0.98
N GLU A 31 3.79 -6.46 0.05
CA GLU A 31 2.65 -7.10 0.75
C GLU A 31 1.61 -6.08 1.26
N ARG A 32 2.06 -4.90 1.69
CA ARG A 32 1.17 -3.79 2.03
C ARG A 32 0.37 -3.32 0.82
N SER A 33 1.01 -3.12 -0.32
CA SER A 33 0.33 -2.74 -1.56
C SER A 33 -0.65 -3.82 -2.03
N VAL A 34 -0.31 -5.11 -1.89
CA VAL A 34 -1.25 -6.21 -2.15
C VAL A 34 -2.49 -6.05 -1.28
N LYS A 35 -2.31 -5.86 0.03
CA LYS A 35 -3.42 -5.66 0.97
C LYS A 35 -4.28 -4.46 0.57
N ASP A 36 -3.66 -3.33 0.27
CA ASP A 36 -4.37 -2.09 -0.11
C ASP A 36 -5.20 -2.30 -1.39
N TYR A 37 -4.66 -3.02 -2.38
CA TYR A 37 -5.42 -3.36 -3.59
C TYR A 37 -6.58 -4.34 -3.32
N ILE A 38 -6.37 -5.38 -2.52
CA ILE A 38 -7.45 -6.32 -2.17
C ILE A 38 -8.56 -5.63 -1.37
N ILE A 39 -8.22 -4.68 -0.48
CA ILE A 39 -9.21 -3.83 0.22
C ILE A 39 -10.03 -3.03 -0.78
N LEU A 40 -9.40 -2.41 -1.77
CA LEU A 40 -10.10 -1.64 -2.80
C LEU A 40 -11.09 -2.52 -3.56
N VAL A 41 -10.66 -3.69 -4.03
CA VAL A 41 -11.52 -4.61 -4.79
C VAL A 41 -12.64 -5.17 -3.91
N GLN A 42 -12.34 -5.56 -2.67
CA GLN A 42 -13.35 -6.00 -1.70
C GLN A 42 -14.41 -4.91 -1.48
N SER A 43 -14.00 -3.64 -1.39
CA SER A 43 -14.91 -2.50 -1.19
C SER A 43 -15.86 -2.31 -2.37
N CYS A 44 -15.40 -2.54 -3.60
CA CYS A 44 -16.27 -2.54 -4.79
C CYS A 44 -17.34 -3.63 -4.72
N TRP A 45 -17.00 -4.84 -4.26
CA TRP A 45 -18.00 -5.91 -4.04
C TRP A 45 -18.97 -5.57 -2.92
N SER A 46 -18.48 -5.00 -1.81
CA SER A 46 -19.34 -4.54 -0.73
C SER A 46 -20.30 -3.44 -1.17
N TRP A 47 -19.87 -2.55 -2.07
CA TRP A 47 -20.75 -1.55 -2.69
C TRP A 47 -21.80 -2.19 -3.60
N ALA A 48 -21.43 -3.21 -4.37
CA ALA A 48 -22.31 -3.93 -5.30
C ALA A 48 -23.10 -5.08 -4.65
N ALA A 49 -23.26 -5.11 -3.32
CA ALA A 49 -23.80 -6.28 -2.60
C ALA A 49 -25.21 -6.72 -3.05
N GLU A 50 -26.02 -5.79 -3.59
CA GLU A 50 -27.35 -6.12 -4.14
C GLU A 50 -27.28 -6.90 -5.46
N ALA A 51 -26.22 -6.69 -6.26
CA ALA A 51 -25.99 -7.38 -7.53
C ALA A 51 -25.07 -8.60 -7.36
N VAL A 52 -24.10 -8.52 -6.46
CA VAL A 52 -23.11 -9.58 -6.20
C VAL A 52 -23.07 -9.87 -4.70
N PRO A 53 -23.98 -10.72 -4.19
CA PRO A 53 -24.16 -10.90 -2.75
C PRO A 53 -22.99 -11.64 -2.08
N GLU A 54 -22.23 -12.43 -2.84
CA GLU A 54 -21.06 -13.14 -2.33
C GLU A 54 -19.77 -12.35 -2.62
N ASN A 55 -18.99 -12.07 -1.57
CA ASN A 55 -17.73 -11.35 -1.68
C ASN A 55 -16.53 -12.32 -1.55
N PRO A 56 -15.92 -12.74 -2.67
CA PRO A 56 -14.82 -13.72 -2.67
C PRO A 56 -13.51 -13.15 -2.08
N TRP A 57 -13.43 -11.83 -1.89
CA TRP A 57 -12.22 -11.14 -1.44
C TRP A 57 -12.06 -11.14 0.08
N GLN A 58 -13.13 -11.45 0.82
CA GLN A 58 -13.14 -11.34 2.28
C GLN A 58 -12.23 -12.38 2.95
N SER A 59 -12.21 -13.63 2.44
CA SER A 59 -11.33 -14.70 2.93
C SER A 59 -9.87 -14.44 2.55
N VAL A 60 -9.63 -13.97 1.31
CA VAL A 60 -8.30 -13.62 0.81
C VAL A 60 -7.67 -12.48 1.62
N LEU A 61 -8.43 -11.42 1.93
CA LEU A 61 -7.91 -10.30 2.72
C LEU A 61 -7.45 -10.72 4.13
N LYS A 62 -8.15 -11.67 4.77
CA LYS A 62 -7.79 -12.18 6.10
C LYS A 62 -6.45 -12.93 6.10
N GLN A 63 -6.05 -13.48 4.96
CA GLN A 63 -4.81 -14.22 4.79
C GLN A 63 -3.60 -13.29 4.59
N ILE A 64 -3.83 -12.07 4.09
CA ILE A 64 -2.76 -11.09 3.84
C ILE A 64 -2.42 -10.37 5.15
N LYS A 65 -1.23 -10.66 5.70
CA LYS A 65 -0.75 -10.13 6.98
C LYS A 65 0.58 -9.41 6.77
N PRO A 66 0.54 -8.14 6.32
CA PRO A 66 1.75 -7.34 6.14
C PRO A 66 2.62 -7.40 7.38
N ALA A 67 3.88 -7.75 7.19
CA ALA A 67 4.86 -7.68 8.26
C ALA A 67 4.79 -6.28 8.93
N PRO A 68 4.83 -6.21 10.28
CA PRO A 68 4.80 -4.94 10.97
C PRO A 68 5.97 -4.07 10.47
N LYS A 69 5.65 -2.86 10.00
CA LYS A 69 6.69 -1.90 9.63
C LYS A 69 7.54 -1.63 10.86
N GLN A 70 8.83 -1.92 10.76
CA GLN A 70 9.79 -1.38 11.71
C GLN A 70 9.66 0.14 11.66
N LYS A 71 9.46 0.76 12.83
CA LYS A 71 9.47 2.21 12.92
C LYS A 71 10.85 2.67 12.51
N VAL A 72 10.91 3.64 11.59
CA VAL A 72 12.17 4.30 11.25
C VAL A 72 12.70 4.91 12.53
N LYS A 73 13.99 4.67 12.82
CA LYS A 73 14.62 5.24 14.00
C LYS A 73 14.57 6.76 13.88
N PRO A 74 14.08 7.49 14.90
CA PRO A 74 14.13 8.95 14.88
C PRO A 74 15.59 9.40 14.89
N PHE A 75 15.84 10.59 14.32
CA PHE A 75 17.16 11.21 14.39
C PHE A 75 17.56 11.47 15.84
N THR A 76 18.84 11.30 16.15
CA THR A 76 19.41 11.76 17.43
C THR A 76 19.62 13.27 17.41
N ALA A 77 19.80 13.90 18.57
CA ALA A 77 20.05 15.34 18.66
C ALA A 77 21.30 15.75 17.86
N GLU A 78 22.35 14.92 17.87
CA GLU A 78 23.58 15.14 17.11
C GLU A 78 23.38 14.96 15.60
N GLU A 79 22.46 14.10 15.18
CA GLU A 79 22.08 13.96 13.77
C GLU A 79 21.28 15.17 13.31
N VAL A 80 20.31 15.63 14.10
CA VAL A 80 19.52 16.84 13.81
C VAL A 80 20.43 18.04 13.65
N GLN A 81 21.36 18.27 14.59
CA GLN A 81 22.28 19.40 14.52
C GLN A 81 23.11 19.38 13.23
N ARG A 82 23.66 18.22 12.86
CA ARG A 82 24.42 18.06 11.62
C ARG A 82 23.58 18.23 10.36
N ILE A 83 22.32 17.80 10.39
CA ILE A 83 21.36 18.02 9.29
C ILE A 83 21.16 19.53 9.10
N LEU A 84 20.86 20.27 10.18
CA LEU A 84 20.63 21.72 10.13
C LEU A 84 21.85 22.49 9.62
N GLU A 85 23.05 22.18 10.14
CA GLU A 85 24.31 22.76 9.66
C GLU A 85 24.57 22.44 8.19
N GLY A 86 24.28 21.20 7.77
CA GLY A 86 24.42 20.76 6.39
C GLY A 86 23.53 21.57 5.45
N PHE A 87 22.26 21.77 5.81
CA PHE A 87 21.36 22.63 5.03
C PHE A 87 21.89 24.07 4.99
N GLY A 88 22.25 24.67 6.14
CA GLY A 88 22.72 26.06 6.20
C GLY A 88 24.00 26.37 5.40
N CYS A 89 24.89 25.39 5.23
CA CYS A 89 26.17 25.58 4.54
C CYS A 89 26.17 25.10 3.07
N ASP A 90 25.13 24.37 2.63
CA ASP A 90 25.09 23.81 1.28
C ASP A 90 24.63 24.85 0.24
N ARG A 91 25.44 25.04 -0.80
CA ARG A 91 25.18 26.01 -1.88
C ARG A 91 23.80 25.85 -2.53
N HIS A 92 23.34 24.60 -2.68
CA HIS A 92 22.10 24.29 -3.38
C HIS A 92 20.92 24.13 -2.42
N TYR A 93 21.13 23.70 -1.17
CA TYR A 93 20.02 23.38 -0.26
C TYR A 93 19.79 24.40 0.87
N GLN A 94 20.63 25.41 1.02
CA GLN A 94 20.49 26.47 2.04
C GLN A 94 19.12 27.16 2.09
N HIS A 95 18.42 27.26 0.96
CA HIS A 95 17.10 27.89 0.93
C HIS A 95 16.01 27.04 1.62
N TYR A 96 16.29 25.78 1.95
CA TYR A 96 15.43 24.94 2.79
C TYR A 96 15.78 24.99 4.28
N ALA A 97 16.85 25.68 4.69
CA ALA A 97 17.32 25.67 6.07
C ALA A 97 16.24 26.08 7.08
N ASP A 98 15.50 27.15 6.80
CA ASP A 98 14.40 27.61 7.66
C ASP A 98 13.26 26.59 7.73
N PHE A 99 12.93 25.96 6.60
CA PHE A 99 11.89 24.94 6.53
C PHE A 99 12.27 23.69 7.32
N VAL A 100 13.51 23.21 7.17
CA VAL A 100 14.00 22.03 7.88
C VAL A 100 14.14 22.30 9.39
N THR A 101 14.46 23.53 9.78
CA THR A 101 14.52 23.94 11.20
C THR A 101 13.14 23.92 11.87
N PHE A 102 12.07 24.15 11.11
CA PHE A 102 10.70 24.16 11.61
C PHE A 102 10.10 22.76 11.84
N LEU A 103 10.54 21.75 11.07
CA LEU A 103 10.02 20.37 11.11
C LEU A 103 10.48 19.57 12.33
#